data_AF-A0A7T1T7R5-F1
#
_entry.id   AF-A0A7T1T7R5-F1
#
_cell.length_a   1.000
_cell.length_b   1.000
_cell.length_c   1.000
_cell.angle_alpha   90.00
_cell.angle_beta   90.00
_cell.angle_gamma   90.00
#
_symmetry.space_group_name_H-M   'P 1'
#
loop_
_entity.id
_entity.type
_entity.pdbx_description
1 polymer ?
#
loop_
_entity_poly.entity_id
_entity_poly.type
_entity_poly.pdbx_seq_one_letter_code
_entity_poly.pdbx_strand_id
1 'polypeptide(L)'
;MGQADIRRWESGALAHAVTDPFGQGPLPWLRFGEQYFDNGRMVPWYVDHTGLEDVLSGERIPRSPGVGRPRTADDLHCQIKGFAGSDGGTAPGESLDFRITVDPPQSFGVDIYRIGHYDGDGARKITTSPRLSGIRQPAPLTAGKTVSCHHWWLSWRLQIPEDWSTGAYVAVLTTADGCHRSHIPFTVRDRTPGDLLLVMPDITWQAYNLFPEDGRTGASLYHAWDEEGRLLGEEDAAVTVSFDRPYAGAGLPLHVGHAYDFIRWAERQGYELAYADARDLHAGRVDPSRCRGVIFPGHDEYWTVPMRRAVERARDSGTSLVFLSANTMFWQVQLDPLPGGSPDRLLTCRKRRGPGRAAQWRTMGEPEQLVLGIQYTGQVPRPYPLVVRNSDHWLWESTGAADGDELPGLVAGEADCYFPRTSLPEHSERALLAHSPYSDVRGVHRHQETSLYRAPSGALVFCSGTFAWSPALDRPGHVDPRIQRATANLLDRVSKKG
;
A
#
# COMPACT_ATOMS: atom_id res chain seq x y z
N MET A 1 13.12 -4.76 48.14
CA MET A 1 12.17 -3.89 47.40
C MET A 1 12.60 -3.90 45.95
N GLY A 2 11.82 -4.59 45.11
CA GLY A 2 12.23 -5.05 43.79
C GLY A 2 12.31 -3.94 42.74
N GLN A 3 13.30 -4.09 41.85
CA GLN A 3 13.38 -3.42 40.56
C GLN A 3 12.11 -3.75 39.76
N ALA A 4 11.40 -2.71 39.32
CA ALA A 4 10.31 -2.87 38.37
C ALA A 4 10.90 -3.23 37.00
N ASP A 5 10.58 -4.42 36.51
CA ASP A 5 10.80 -4.84 35.13
C ASP A 5 10.11 -3.83 34.19
N ILE A 6 10.93 -3.05 33.48
CA ILE A 6 10.49 -2.29 32.31
C ILE A 6 10.06 -3.32 31.27
N ARG A 7 8.76 -3.44 31.04
CA ARG A 7 8.20 -4.34 30.01
C ARG A 7 8.91 -4.06 28.68
N ARG A 8 9.61 -5.08 28.19
CA ARG A 8 10.28 -5.10 26.89
C ARG A 8 9.20 -4.95 25.80
N TRP A 9 9.13 -3.77 25.18
CA TRP A 9 8.19 -3.51 24.08
C TRP A 9 8.69 -4.26 22.83
N GLU A 10 7.89 -5.19 22.32
CA GLU A 10 8.13 -5.82 21.02
C GLU A 10 7.54 -4.92 19.92
N SER A 11 8.41 -4.48 19.01
CA SER A 11 8.04 -3.63 17.88
C SER A 11 7.15 -4.39 16.89
N GLY A 12 6.01 -3.76 16.57
CA GLY A 12 5.10 -4.17 15.50
C GLY A 12 3.88 -4.95 15.98
N ALA A 13 2.72 -4.27 16.13
CA ALA A 13 1.37 -4.83 15.86
C ALA A 13 0.21 -4.01 16.46
N LEU A 14 0.41 -3.19 17.50
CA LEU A 14 -0.72 -2.66 18.29
C LEU A 14 -1.22 -1.26 17.89
N ALA A 15 -0.59 -0.60 16.91
CA ALA A 15 -0.83 0.82 16.62
C ALA A 15 -1.56 1.13 15.30
N HIS A 16 -2.18 0.13 14.67
CA HIS A 16 -2.98 0.35 13.47
C HIS A 16 -4.46 0.14 13.81
N ALA A 17 -5.18 1.23 14.13
CA ALA A 17 -6.65 1.15 14.27
C ALA A 17 -7.36 0.79 12.94
N VAL A 18 -6.62 0.76 11.82
CA VAL A 18 -7.00 0.07 10.58
C VAL A 18 -6.07 -1.14 10.45
N THR A 19 -6.49 -2.28 11.00
CA THR A 19 -5.75 -3.52 10.78
C THR A 19 -5.94 -3.91 9.31
N ASP A 20 -4.84 -3.97 8.55
CA ASP A 20 -4.85 -4.74 7.30
C ASP A 20 -5.17 -6.20 7.68
N PRO A 21 -6.38 -6.70 7.40
CA PRO A 21 -6.78 -8.03 7.87
C PRO A 21 -6.02 -9.14 7.14
N PHE A 22 -5.25 -8.78 6.11
CA PHE A 22 -4.47 -9.70 5.29
C PHE A 22 -2.97 -9.61 5.58
N GLY A 23 -2.51 -8.62 6.36
CA GLY A 23 -1.09 -8.34 6.62
C GLY A 23 -0.36 -7.73 5.41
N GLN A 24 0.98 -7.68 5.42
CA GLN A 24 1.77 -7.09 4.32
C GLN A 24 1.83 -7.98 3.04
N GLY A 25 1.16 -9.12 3.03
CA GLY A 25 1.32 -10.15 1.99
C GLY A 25 2.69 -10.84 2.06
N PRO A 26 2.93 -11.88 1.24
CA PRO A 26 4.23 -12.53 1.19
C PRO A 26 5.28 -11.57 0.63
N LEU A 27 6.30 -11.23 1.43
CA LEU A 27 7.41 -10.39 0.98
C LEU A 27 8.42 -11.25 0.18
N PRO A 28 8.64 -10.98 -1.13
CA PRO A 28 9.54 -11.76 -1.98
C PRO A 28 10.96 -11.97 -1.42
N TRP A 29 11.47 -11.03 -0.63
CA TRP A 29 12.84 -11.02 -0.09
C TRP A 29 12.98 -11.57 1.34
N LEU A 30 11.87 -11.97 1.98
CA LEU A 30 11.92 -12.83 3.17
C LEU A 30 12.26 -14.29 2.81
N ARG A 31 12.23 -14.63 1.51
CA ARG A 31 12.69 -15.90 0.93
C ARG A 31 14.22 -15.95 1.00
N PHE A 32 14.77 -16.95 1.68
CA PHE A 32 16.22 -17.17 1.69
C PHE A 32 16.63 -18.07 0.55
N GLY A 33 17.44 -17.52 -0.36
CA GLY A 33 18.21 -18.28 -1.34
C GLY A 33 17.37 -19.05 -2.36
N GLU A 34 17.96 -19.36 -3.51
CA GLU A 34 17.31 -20.17 -4.55
C GLU A 34 17.05 -21.62 -4.09
N GLN A 35 17.56 -22.05 -2.92
CA GLN A 35 17.35 -23.37 -2.29
C GLN A 35 17.51 -23.27 -0.76
N TYR A 36 16.66 -23.95 0.02
CA TYR A 36 16.93 -24.24 1.44
C TYR A 36 16.70 -25.72 1.77
N PHE A 37 17.49 -26.19 2.74
CA PHE A 37 17.42 -27.55 3.26
C PHE A 37 16.69 -27.55 4.59
N ASP A 38 15.63 -28.35 4.68
CA ASP A 38 14.95 -28.66 5.94
C ASP A 38 15.01 -30.17 6.18
N ASN A 39 15.55 -30.58 7.33
CA ASN A 39 15.73 -31.99 7.72
C ASN A 39 16.39 -32.88 6.63
N GLY A 40 17.38 -32.35 5.92
CA GLY A 40 18.10 -33.08 4.85
C GLY A 40 17.30 -33.27 3.57
N ARG A 41 16.13 -32.64 3.43
CA ARG A 41 15.31 -32.61 2.22
C ARG A 41 15.32 -31.21 1.60
N MET A 42 15.34 -31.18 0.28
CA MET A 42 15.14 -29.97 -0.52
C MET A 42 13.63 -29.68 -0.59
N VAL A 43 13.18 -28.52 -0.08
CA VAL A 43 11.75 -28.18 0.02
C VAL A 43 11.44 -26.97 -0.87
N PRO A 44 10.46 -27.06 -1.79
CA PRO A 44 9.99 -25.91 -2.58
C PRO A 44 9.34 -24.82 -1.72
N TRP A 45 9.58 -23.56 -2.07
CA TRP A 45 9.21 -22.37 -1.28
C TRP A 45 7.71 -22.15 -1.05
N TYR A 46 6.82 -22.83 -1.79
CA TYR A 46 5.36 -22.71 -1.63
C TYR A 46 4.81 -23.58 -0.50
N VAL A 47 5.65 -24.35 0.21
CA VAL A 47 5.26 -25.12 1.40
C VAL A 47 5.89 -24.47 2.62
N ASP A 48 5.11 -23.63 3.31
CA ASP A 48 5.45 -23.19 4.66
C ASP A 48 4.79 -24.14 5.67
N HIS A 49 5.58 -25.01 6.29
CA HIS A 49 5.13 -25.85 7.41
C HIS A 49 5.19 -25.11 8.76
N THR A 50 5.73 -23.89 8.80
CA THR A 50 5.81 -23.13 10.06
C THR A 50 4.52 -22.37 10.34
N GLY A 51 3.49 -23.13 10.73
CA GLY A 51 2.21 -22.53 11.11
C GLY A 51 1.16 -23.42 11.76
N LEU A 52 1.25 -24.76 11.70
CA LEU A 52 0.15 -25.62 12.18
C LEU A 52 0.52 -26.90 12.94
N GLU A 53 1.79 -27.29 13.07
CA GLU A 53 2.16 -28.53 13.79
C GLU A 53 3.01 -28.31 15.07
N ASP A 54 3.67 -27.17 15.22
CA ASP A 54 4.58 -26.90 16.37
C ASP A 54 3.87 -26.66 17.71
N VAL A 55 2.53 -26.65 17.74
CA VAL A 55 1.74 -26.52 18.98
C VAL A 55 1.22 -27.87 19.49
N LEU A 56 1.30 -28.95 18.70
CA LEU A 56 0.68 -30.23 19.04
C LEU A 56 1.64 -31.37 19.40
N SER A 57 2.94 -31.28 19.09
CA SER A 57 3.88 -32.39 19.31
C SER A 57 4.79 -32.25 20.54
N GLY A 58 4.93 -31.06 21.13
CA GLY A 58 5.70 -30.86 22.37
C GLY A 58 7.21 -31.16 22.27
N GLU A 59 7.74 -31.49 21.10
CA GLU A 59 9.17 -31.77 20.90
C GLU A 59 9.94 -30.52 20.48
N ARG A 60 10.87 -30.06 21.34
CA ARG A 60 11.87 -29.05 20.97
C ARG A 60 12.96 -29.71 20.14
N ILE A 61 12.91 -29.56 18.81
CA ILE A 61 14.03 -29.93 17.94
C ILE A 61 15.14 -28.86 18.05
N PRO A 62 16.38 -29.22 18.39
CA PRO A 62 17.48 -28.25 18.50
C PRO A 62 17.92 -27.75 17.13
N ARG A 63 17.96 -26.42 16.95
CA ARG A 63 18.45 -25.74 15.74
C ARG A 63 19.97 -25.94 15.61
N SER A 64 20.43 -26.40 14.44
CA SER A 64 21.86 -26.40 14.10
C SER A 64 22.37 -24.96 13.85
N PRO A 65 23.61 -24.63 14.24
CA PRO A 65 24.18 -23.30 14.04
C PRO A 65 24.62 -23.11 12.58
N GLY A 66 23.70 -22.66 11.74
CA GLY A 66 23.93 -22.14 10.39
C GLY A 66 23.25 -20.78 10.24
N VAL A 67 23.89 -19.87 9.48
CA VAL A 67 23.52 -18.46 9.21
C VAL A 67 22.04 -18.15 9.46
N GLY A 68 21.77 -17.52 10.61
CA GLY A 68 20.41 -17.13 10.98
C GLY A 68 19.83 -16.09 10.03
N ARG A 69 18.51 -16.12 9.83
CA ARG A 69 17.78 -15.10 9.05
C ARG A 69 18.09 -13.69 9.59
N PRO A 70 18.49 -12.68 8.78
CA PRO A 70 18.60 -11.32 9.25
C PRO A 70 17.27 -10.88 9.86
N ARG A 71 17.34 -10.29 11.05
CA ARG A 71 16.16 -9.78 11.76
C ARG A 71 15.74 -8.44 11.17
N THR A 72 14.45 -8.12 11.26
CA THR A 72 13.98 -6.78 10.94
C THR A 72 14.60 -5.78 11.91
N ALA A 73 15.18 -4.69 11.39
CA ALA A 73 15.66 -3.58 12.20
C ALA A 73 14.46 -2.83 12.80
N ASP A 74 14.55 -2.50 14.08
CA ASP A 74 13.51 -1.78 14.79
C ASP A 74 13.75 -0.26 14.77
N ASP A 75 12.71 0.51 15.10
CA ASP A 75 12.77 1.98 15.09
C ASP A 75 13.47 2.56 16.33
N LEU A 76 13.62 1.77 17.40
CA LEU A 76 14.20 2.21 18.66
C LEU A 76 15.73 2.25 18.61
N HIS A 77 16.33 1.16 18.15
CA HIS A 77 17.78 0.99 18.04
C HIS A 77 18.30 1.42 16.67
N CYS A 78 17.43 1.47 15.64
CA CYS A 78 17.81 1.89 14.30
C CYS A 78 19.04 1.12 13.75
N GLN A 79 19.07 -0.22 13.91
CA GLN A 79 20.22 -1.03 13.49
C GLN A 79 20.59 -0.78 12.02
N ILE A 80 19.57 -0.63 11.19
CA ILE A 80 19.67 -0.01 9.86
C ILE A 80 18.29 0.52 9.46
N LYS A 81 18.19 1.82 9.14
CA LYS A 81 16.93 2.47 8.69
C LYS A 81 17.22 3.51 7.64
N GLY A 82 16.28 3.75 6.74
CA GLY A 82 16.45 4.81 5.76
C GLY A 82 15.19 5.15 5.00
N PHE A 83 15.31 6.16 4.16
CA PHE A 83 14.28 6.57 3.22
C PHE A 83 14.93 7.04 1.91
N ALA A 84 14.13 7.06 0.85
CA ALA A 84 14.52 7.63 -0.43
C ALA A 84 13.92 9.04 -0.55
N GLY A 85 14.77 10.04 -0.82
CA GLY A 85 14.34 11.42 -0.99
C GLY A 85 13.86 11.68 -2.42
N SER A 86 12.64 11.26 -2.79
CA SER A 86 12.05 11.55 -4.11
C SER A 86 10.77 12.40 -4.01
N ASP A 87 10.51 13.23 -5.02
CA ASP A 87 9.27 14.02 -5.12
C ASP A 87 8.09 13.15 -5.65
N GLY A 88 8.26 11.83 -5.72
CA GLY A 88 7.35 10.88 -6.37
C GLY A 88 8.16 9.75 -7.02
N GLY A 89 7.64 9.17 -8.08
CA GLY A 89 8.34 8.16 -8.86
C GLY A 89 9.50 8.77 -9.67
N THR A 90 10.64 8.07 -9.65
CA THR A 90 11.86 8.49 -10.35
C THR A 90 11.88 7.89 -11.75
N ALA A 91 12.10 8.69 -12.80
CA ALA A 91 12.11 8.16 -14.16
C ALA A 91 13.47 7.53 -14.53
N PRO A 92 13.53 6.60 -15.50
CA PRO A 92 14.78 6.17 -16.10
C PRO A 92 15.62 7.36 -16.58
N GLY A 93 16.93 7.35 -16.29
CA GLY A 93 17.86 8.46 -16.52
C GLY A 93 17.95 9.49 -15.39
N GLU A 94 17.07 9.41 -14.38
CA GLU A 94 17.14 10.27 -13.18
C GLU A 94 17.88 9.57 -12.03
N SER A 95 18.04 10.24 -10.90
CA SER A 95 18.74 9.71 -9.73
C SER A 95 17.89 9.72 -8.47
N LEU A 96 18.04 8.67 -7.67
CA LEU A 96 17.37 8.52 -6.38
C LEU A 96 18.36 8.59 -5.22
N ASP A 97 18.07 9.44 -4.24
CA ASP A 97 18.93 9.70 -3.09
C ASP A 97 18.47 8.93 -1.86
N PHE A 98 19.31 8.04 -1.35
CA PHE A 98 19.09 7.29 -0.12
C PHE A 98 19.79 7.94 1.07
N ARG A 99 19.03 8.16 2.15
CA ARG A 99 19.54 8.62 3.45
C ARG A 99 19.31 7.51 4.46
N ILE A 100 20.41 6.96 4.99
CA ILE A 100 20.42 5.75 5.80
C ILE A 100 21.19 6.01 7.09
N THR A 101 20.59 5.59 8.21
CA THR A 101 21.22 5.52 9.53
C THR A 101 21.55 4.07 9.87
N VAL A 102 22.68 3.86 10.53
CA VAL A 102 23.17 2.55 10.98
C VAL A 102 23.75 2.69 12.38
N ASP A 103 23.19 1.97 13.35
CA ASP A 103 23.60 2.03 14.77
C ASP A 103 23.72 0.63 15.39
N PRO A 104 24.91 0.17 15.84
CA PRO A 104 26.19 0.89 15.83
C PRO A 104 26.73 1.12 14.40
N PRO A 105 27.51 2.19 14.17
CA PRO A 105 28.13 2.47 12.88
C PRO A 105 28.91 1.27 12.34
N GLN A 106 28.55 0.82 11.15
CA GLN A 106 29.20 -0.28 10.45
C GLN A 106 28.93 -0.19 8.95
N SER A 107 29.67 -0.94 8.15
CA SER A 107 29.34 -1.02 6.72
C SER A 107 28.01 -1.73 6.47
N PHE A 108 27.40 -1.49 5.32
CA PHE A 108 26.15 -2.14 4.91
C PHE A 108 26.10 -2.28 3.38
N GLY A 109 25.13 -3.05 2.88
CA GLY A 109 24.82 -3.17 1.46
C GLY A 109 23.35 -2.86 1.18
N VAL A 110 23.06 -2.49 -0.06
CA VAL A 110 21.70 -2.26 -0.56
C VAL A 110 21.47 -3.13 -1.78
N ASP A 111 20.52 -4.05 -1.69
CA ASP A 111 20.06 -4.85 -2.82
C ASP A 111 18.77 -4.24 -3.37
N ILE A 112 18.72 -3.95 -4.67
CA ILE A 112 17.54 -3.42 -5.34
C ILE A 112 16.77 -4.56 -5.99
N TYR A 113 15.48 -4.66 -5.69
CA TYR A 113 14.56 -5.62 -6.27
C TYR A 113 13.43 -4.90 -7.02
N ARG A 114 13.09 -5.37 -8.22
CA ARG A 114 11.84 -4.98 -8.92
C ARG A 114 10.77 -5.99 -8.53
N ILE A 115 9.60 -5.51 -8.11
CA ILE A 115 8.43 -6.34 -7.82
C ILE A 115 7.78 -6.77 -9.12
N GLY A 116 7.35 -8.03 -9.20
CA GLY A 116 6.79 -8.59 -10.43
C GLY A 116 6.52 -10.09 -10.33
N HIS A 117 5.97 -10.71 -11.37
CA HIS A 117 5.61 -12.13 -11.30
C HIS A 117 6.84 -13.05 -11.19
N TYR A 118 7.78 -12.93 -12.13
CA TYR A 118 9.03 -13.70 -12.23
C TYR A 118 8.86 -15.20 -11.92
N ASP A 119 8.01 -15.89 -12.68
CA ASP A 119 7.72 -17.32 -12.52
C ASP A 119 7.28 -17.74 -11.10
N GLY A 120 6.71 -16.79 -10.34
CA GLY A 120 6.25 -16.99 -8.96
C GLY A 120 7.21 -16.45 -7.88
N ASP A 121 8.41 -16.00 -8.25
CA ASP A 121 9.40 -15.46 -7.30
C ASP A 121 8.93 -14.15 -6.64
N GLY A 122 8.04 -13.40 -7.31
CA GLY A 122 7.41 -12.19 -6.76
C GLY A 122 8.29 -10.94 -6.80
N ALA A 123 9.59 -11.09 -7.02
CA ALA A 123 10.52 -10.03 -7.32
C ALA A 123 11.80 -10.57 -7.97
N ARG A 124 12.53 -9.71 -8.68
CA ARG A 124 13.85 -10.01 -9.23
C ARG A 124 14.86 -9.01 -8.70
N LYS A 125 16.01 -9.50 -8.26
CA LYS A 125 17.15 -8.65 -7.91
C LYS A 125 17.71 -8.00 -9.18
N ILE A 126 17.78 -6.68 -9.18
CA ILE A 126 18.21 -5.86 -10.31
C ILE A 126 19.68 -5.47 -10.18
N THR A 127 20.08 -5.01 -8.98
CA THR A 127 21.46 -4.63 -8.72
C THR A 127 21.78 -4.64 -7.23
N THR A 128 23.05 -4.49 -6.90
CA THR A 128 23.57 -4.32 -5.55
C THR A 128 24.45 -3.08 -5.51
N SER A 129 24.31 -2.28 -4.45
CA SER A 129 25.22 -1.18 -4.20
C SER A 129 26.65 -1.69 -3.94
N PRO A 130 27.68 -0.84 -4.08
CA PRO A 130 28.95 -1.07 -3.39
C PRO A 130 28.73 -1.26 -1.88
N ARG A 131 29.74 -1.74 -1.17
CA ARG A 131 29.72 -1.72 0.30
C ARG A 131 29.82 -0.27 0.77
N LEU A 132 28.81 0.18 1.50
CA LEU A 132 28.68 1.56 1.96
C LEU A 132 29.10 1.66 3.42
N SER A 133 29.71 2.79 3.81
CA SER A 133 30.01 3.08 5.22
C SER A 133 28.76 3.64 5.90
N GLY A 134 28.21 2.91 6.87
CA GLY A 134 27.09 3.35 7.69
C GLY A 134 27.54 4.20 8.86
N ILE A 135 26.81 5.28 9.10
CA ILE A 135 26.97 6.15 10.26
C ILE A 135 25.64 6.25 10.99
N ARG A 136 25.71 6.60 12.27
CA ARG A 136 24.54 7.04 13.03
C ARG A 136 24.19 8.44 12.58
N GLN A 137 23.06 8.59 11.89
CA GLN A 137 22.54 9.91 11.50
C GLN A 137 22.06 10.68 12.74
N PRO A 138 21.90 12.01 12.69
CA PRO A 138 21.35 12.76 13.80
C PRO A 138 19.91 12.32 14.10
N ALA A 139 19.46 12.53 15.35
CA ALA A 139 18.11 12.15 15.73
C ALA A 139 17.05 12.86 14.87
N PRO A 140 15.90 12.24 14.57
CA PRO A 140 14.81 12.89 13.86
C PRO A 140 14.43 14.24 14.49
N LEU A 141 14.12 15.23 13.65
CA LEU A 141 13.60 16.52 14.12
C LEU A 141 12.10 16.42 14.30
N THR A 142 11.61 17.02 15.38
CA THR A 142 10.18 17.04 15.72
C THR A 142 9.70 18.47 15.88
N ALA A 143 8.69 18.85 15.11
CA ALA A 143 7.97 20.12 15.25
C ALA A 143 6.50 19.83 15.60
N GLY A 144 6.14 19.99 16.88
CA GLY A 144 4.88 19.47 17.41
C GLY A 144 4.87 17.94 17.34
N LYS A 145 3.98 17.36 16.52
CA LYS A 145 3.94 15.92 16.21
C LYS A 145 4.49 15.60 14.82
N THR A 146 5.01 16.59 14.10
CA THR A 146 5.58 16.37 12.76
C THR A 146 7.02 15.89 12.89
N VAL A 147 7.28 14.63 12.56
CA VAL A 147 8.63 14.05 12.56
C VAL A 147 9.25 14.13 11.15
N SER A 148 10.52 14.53 11.06
CA SER A 148 11.25 14.59 9.80
C SER A 148 12.76 14.32 9.96
N CYS A 149 13.30 13.60 8.98
CA CYS A 149 14.71 13.23 8.85
C CYS A 149 15.36 13.88 7.61
N HIS A 150 14.76 14.94 7.04
CA HIS A 150 15.25 15.63 5.84
C HIS A 150 16.71 16.12 5.94
N HIS A 151 17.19 16.36 7.16
CA HIS A 151 18.55 16.82 7.46
C HIS A 151 19.60 15.70 7.52
N TRP A 152 19.20 14.43 7.37
CA TRP A 152 20.13 13.31 7.29
C TRP A 152 21.04 13.46 6.07
N TRP A 153 22.32 13.13 6.25
CA TRP A 153 23.30 13.16 5.17
C TRP A 153 23.01 12.08 4.14
N LEU A 154 23.26 12.41 2.86
CA LEU A 154 23.18 11.45 1.75
C LEU A 154 24.12 10.27 2.01
N SER A 155 23.59 9.05 1.96
CA SER A 155 24.38 7.82 2.12
C SER A 155 24.75 7.21 0.79
N TRP A 156 23.81 7.21 -0.17
CA TRP A 156 24.03 6.67 -1.50
C TRP A 156 23.10 7.31 -2.52
N ARG A 157 23.63 7.60 -3.72
CA ARG A 157 22.84 8.02 -4.87
C ARG A 157 22.83 6.89 -5.89
N LEU A 158 21.65 6.40 -6.20
CA LEU A 158 21.42 5.44 -7.27
C LEU A 158 21.07 6.20 -8.54
N GLN A 159 21.88 6.05 -9.58
CA GLN A 159 21.48 6.45 -10.94
C GLN A 159 20.54 5.38 -11.47
N ILE A 160 19.35 5.76 -11.92
CA ILE A 160 18.41 4.86 -12.59
C ILE A 160 18.84 4.80 -14.06
N PRO A 161 19.39 3.66 -14.55
CA PRO A 161 19.75 3.52 -15.96
C PRO A 161 18.56 3.78 -16.89
N GLU A 162 18.83 4.28 -18.10
CA GLU A 162 17.81 4.51 -19.14
C GLU A 162 17.08 3.21 -19.54
N ASP A 163 17.74 2.05 -19.41
CA ASP A 163 17.22 0.73 -19.78
C ASP A 163 16.54 -0.01 -18.61
N TRP A 164 16.45 0.60 -17.42
CA TRP A 164 15.70 0.01 -16.32
C TRP A 164 14.21 -0.04 -16.65
N SER A 165 13.63 -1.22 -16.47
CA SER A 165 12.18 -1.40 -16.55
C SER A 165 11.47 -0.53 -15.53
N THR A 166 10.36 0.09 -15.91
CA THR A 166 9.50 0.77 -14.95
C THR A 166 8.80 -0.25 -14.03
N GLY A 167 8.38 0.18 -12.85
CA GLY A 167 7.85 -0.73 -11.85
C GLY A 167 7.84 -0.20 -10.43
N ALA A 168 7.26 -1.00 -9.55
CA ALA A 168 7.49 -0.89 -8.10
C ALA A 168 8.81 -1.59 -7.74
N TYR A 169 9.62 -0.93 -6.93
CA TYR A 169 10.92 -1.40 -6.50
C TYR A 169 11.04 -1.34 -4.98
N VAL A 170 11.96 -2.14 -4.43
CA VAL A 170 12.33 -2.11 -3.02
C VAL A 170 13.85 -2.17 -2.91
N ALA A 171 14.42 -1.25 -2.15
CA ALA A 171 15.79 -1.32 -1.69
C ALA A 171 15.85 -2.07 -0.35
N VAL A 172 16.52 -3.21 -0.31
CA VAL A 172 16.74 -4.03 0.88
C VAL A 172 18.10 -3.66 1.48
N LEU A 173 18.07 -2.97 2.61
CA LEU A 173 19.25 -2.58 3.37
C LEU A 173 19.69 -3.75 4.25
N THR A 174 20.96 -4.16 4.20
CA THR A 174 21.50 -5.24 5.05
C THR A 174 22.80 -4.80 5.71
N THR A 175 22.87 -4.91 7.03
CA THR A 175 24.08 -4.67 7.84
C THR A 175 25.22 -5.63 7.45
N ALA A 176 26.48 -5.22 7.64
CA ALA A 176 27.65 -5.99 7.20
C ALA A 176 27.77 -7.37 7.83
N ASP A 177 27.33 -7.51 9.08
CA ASP A 177 27.27 -8.77 9.82
C ASP A 177 26.11 -9.67 9.35
N GLY A 178 25.22 -9.17 8.49
CA GLY A 178 24.03 -9.87 8.04
C GLY A 178 22.98 -10.04 9.13
N CYS A 179 23.07 -9.33 10.27
CA CYS A 179 22.16 -9.56 11.39
C CYS A 179 20.84 -8.81 11.28
N HIS A 180 20.82 -7.68 10.56
CA HIS A 180 19.65 -6.79 10.49
C HIS A 180 19.35 -6.28 9.08
N ARG A 181 18.05 -6.12 8.78
CA ARG A 181 17.51 -5.60 7.52
C ARG A 181 16.42 -4.55 7.71
N SER A 182 16.33 -3.63 6.75
CA SER A 182 15.21 -2.72 6.57
C SER A 182 14.96 -2.48 5.08
N HIS A 183 13.81 -1.92 4.74
CA HIS A 183 13.36 -1.77 3.37
C HIS A 183 13.05 -0.32 3.06
N ILE A 184 13.15 0.05 1.79
CA ILE A 184 12.70 1.34 1.27
C ILE A 184 11.99 1.07 -0.06
N PRO A 185 10.65 1.13 -0.12
CA PRO A 185 9.95 1.06 -1.40
C PRO A 185 10.18 2.35 -2.19
N PHE A 186 10.23 2.23 -3.51
CA PHE A 186 10.24 3.36 -4.42
C PHE A 186 9.68 2.93 -5.78
N THR A 187 9.24 3.90 -6.57
CA THR A 187 8.68 3.65 -7.91
C THR A 187 9.65 4.15 -8.97
N VAL A 188 9.93 3.31 -9.96
CA VAL A 188 10.55 3.74 -11.23
C VAL A 188 9.41 4.03 -12.19
N ARG A 189 9.16 5.31 -12.45
CA ARG A 189 7.98 5.82 -13.15
C ARG A 189 8.16 5.85 -14.67
N ASP A 190 7.06 5.61 -15.38
CA ASP A 190 6.98 5.83 -16.82
C ASP A 190 6.98 7.30 -17.20
N ARG A 191 7.84 7.66 -18.18
CA ARG A 191 7.81 8.99 -18.81
C ARG A 191 6.60 9.16 -19.73
N THR A 192 6.21 8.08 -20.39
CA THR A 192 5.06 8.03 -21.29
C THR A 192 4.25 6.79 -20.93
N PRO A 193 3.19 6.93 -20.12
CA PRO A 193 2.40 5.77 -19.72
C PRO A 193 1.77 5.10 -20.95
N GLY A 194 1.77 3.77 -20.95
CA GLY A 194 1.14 2.93 -21.97
C GLY A 194 -0.37 2.83 -21.80
N ASP A 195 -0.93 1.65 -22.10
CA ASP A 195 -2.39 1.46 -22.04
C ASP A 195 -2.94 1.47 -20.61
N LEU A 196 -2.23 0.88 -19.64
CA LEU A 196 -2.66 0.79 -18.24
C LEU A 196 -1.66 1.49 -17.32
N LEU A 197 -2.14 2.39 -16.46
CA LEU A 197 -1.35 3.07 -15.44
C LEU A 197 -1.72 2.58 -14.04
N LEU A 198 -0.75 2.02 -13.32
CA LEU A 198 -0.87 1.69 -11.91
C LEU A 198 -0.38 2.86 -11.05
N VAL A 199 -1.25 3.35 -10.16
CA VAL A 199 -0.92 4.45 -9.23
C VAL A 199 -0.67 3.90 -7.83
N MET A 200 0.54 4.07 -7.32
CA MET A 200 0.93 3.66 -5.98
C MET A 200 0.42 4.70 -4.96
N PRO A 201 -0.29 4.29 -3.89
CA PRO A 201 -0.95 5.22 -2.97
C PRO A 201 0.02 5.74 -1.89
N ASP A 202 1.14 6.33 -2.32
CA ASP A 202 2.24 6.75 -1.44
C ASP A 202 1.85 7.87 -0.45
N ILE A 203 0.88 8.71 -0.82
CA ILE A 203 0.25 9.68 0.08
C ILE A 203 -0.49 8.98 1.23
N THR A 204 -1.31 7.97 0.92
CA THR A 204 -2.04 7.18 1.93
C THR A 204 -1.06 6.40 2.80
N TRP A 205 -0.04 5.77 2.20
CA TRP A 205 1.03 5.11 2.96
C TRP A 205 1.71 6.05 3.95
N GLN A 206 1.98 7.29 3.56
CA GLN A 206 2.61 8.26 4.44
C GLN A 206 1.68 8.80 5.53
N ALA A 207 0.38 8.90 5.24
CA ALA A 207 -0.63 9.26 6.22
C ALA A 207 -0.68 8.25 7.40
N TYR A 208 -0.44 6.97 7.13
CA TYR A 208 -0.42 5.90 8.13
C TYR A 208 0.94 5.65 8.79
N ASN A 209 2.02 6.22 8.25
CA ASN A 209 3.38 5.98 8.74
C ASN A 209 3.57 6.56 10.16
N LEU A 210 3.73 5.68 11.16
CA LEU A 210 3.91 6.04 12.58
C LEU A 210 5.38 6.27 12.97
N PHE A 211 6.30 6.31 12.00
CA PHE A 211 7.72 6.39 12.30
C PHE A 211 8.10 7.62 13.17
N PRO A 212 9.00 7.44 14.17
CA PRO A 212 9.51 6.14 14.67
C PRO A 212 8.52 5.49 15.63
N GLU A 213 8.35 4.17 15.55
CA GLU A 213 7.69 3.40 16.61
C GLU A 213 8.64 3.17 17.81
N ASP A 214 9.06 4.27 18.43
CA ASP A 214 9.95 4.32 19.59
C ASP A 214 9.19 4.43 20.93
N GLY A 215 7.86 4.50 20.86
CA GLY A 215 6.99 4.70 22.02
C GLY A 215 7.02 6.13 22.58
N ARG A 216 7.52 7.14 21.84
CA ARG A 216 7.68 8.51 22.37
C ARG A 216 7.45 9.63 21.35
N THR A 217 7.99 9.50 20.14
CA THR A 217 8.06 10.62 19.18
C THR A 217 7.31 10.37 17.88
N GLY A 218 7.06 9.11 17.53
CA GLY A 218 6.34 8.73 16.32
C GLY A 218 4.94 9.31 16.22
N ALA A 219 4.58 9.72 15.00
CA ALA A 219 3.23 10.18 14.71
C ALA A 219 2.86 9.97 13.24
N SER A 220 1.60 9.61 13.03
CA SER A 220 0.90 9.54 11.76
C SER A 220 -0.33 10.47 11.80
N LEU A 221 -1.15 10.48 10.75
CA LEU A 221 -2.44 11.19 10.74
C LEU A 221 -3.54 10.45 11.52
N TYR A 222 -3.24 9.27 12.07
CA TYR A 222 -4.16 8.43 12.84
C TYR A 222 -3.73 8.21 14.29
N HIS A 223 -2.43 8.15 14.55
CA HIS A 223 -1.89 7.89 15.87
C HIS A 223 -0.69 8.78 16.17
N ALA A 224 -0.41 9.00 17.45
CA ALA A 224 0.81 9.63 17.91
C ALA A 224 1.19 9.07 19.26
N TRP A 225 2.47 9.09 19.61
CA TRP A 225 2.92 8.84 20.96
C TRP A 225 2.86 10.11 21.81
N ASP A 226 2.58 9.96 23.09
CA ASP A 226 2.80 11.01 24.10
C ASP A 226 4.09 10.80 24.89
N GLU A 227 4.41 11.76 25.77
CA GLU A 227 5.63 11.73 26.59
C GLU A 227 5.62 10.58 27.61
N GLU A 228 4.45 10.07 27.98
CA GLU A 228 4.26 8.93 28.88
C GLU A 228 4.33 7.57 28.17
N GLY A 229 4.48 7.56 26.84
CA GLY A 229 4.54 6.37 26.01
C GLY A 229 3.20 5.67 25.80
N ARG A 230 2.10 6.42 25.87
CA ARG A 230 0.77 5.96 25.46
C ARG A 230 0.56 6.27 23.98
N LEU A 231 -0.10 5.34 23.30
CA LEU A 231 -0.52 5.55 21.92
C LEU A 231 -1.84 6.31 21.90
N LEU A 232 -1.80 7.54 21.40
CA LEU A 232 -2.95 8.41 21.23
C LEU A 232 -3.73 8.05 19.97
N GLY A 233 -5.04 8.32 19.99
CA GLY A 233 -5.94 8.13 18.85
C GLY A 233 -5.95 9.30 17.87
N GLU A 234 -6.87 9.22 16.90
CA GLU A 234 -7.00 10.18 15.79
C GLU A 234 -7.22 11.62 16.26
N GLU A 235 -7.86 11.84 17.42
CA GLU A 235 -8.15 13.17 17.95
C GLU A 235 -6.92 13.93 18.43
N ASP A 236 -5.83 13.21 18.72
CA ASP A 236 -4.56 13.75 19.16
C ASP A 236 -3.39 13.41 18.24
N ALA A 237 -3.61 12.66 17.16
CA ALA A 237 -2.61 12.40 16.10
C ALA A 237 -2.01 13.67 15.45
N ALA A 238 -1.01 13.51 14.59
CA ALA A 238 -0.45 14.62 13.83
C ALA A 238 -1.45 15.16 12.79
N VAL A 239 -1.35 16.46 12.49
CA VAL A 239 -2.09 17.10 11.39
C VAL A 239 -1.25 17.16 10.12
N THR A 240 0.07 17.23 10.29
CA THR A 240 1.06 17.25 9.21
C THR A 240 2.11 16.16 9.44
N VAL A 241 2.51 15.49 8.36
CA VAL A 241 3.59 14.49 8.35
C VAL A 241 4.54 14.74 7.19
N SER A 242 5.83 14.41 7.34
CA SER A 242 6.85 14.62 6.31
C SER A 242 7.11 13.33 5.53
N PHE A 243 7.31 13.40 4.21
CA PHE A 243 7.79 12.26 3.40
C PHE A 243 9.27 11.91 3.65
N ASP A 244 10.05 12.84 4.19
CA ASP A 244 11.49 12.65 4.40
C ASP A 244 11.75 11.96 5.75
N ARG A 245 11.26 10.73 5.88
CA ARG A 245 11.47 9.85 7.04
C ARG A 245 11.30 8.38 6.64
N PRO A 246 11.97 7.44 7.32
CA PRO A 246 11.73 6.01 7.11
C PRO A 246 10.26 5.62 7.31
N TYR A 247 9.86 4.49 6.73
CA TYR A 247 8.68 3.78 7.18
C TYR A 247 8.99 3.03 8.48
N ALA A 248 8.00 3.01 9.38
CA ALA A 248 8.11 2.30 10.65
C ALA A 248 8.35 0.78 10.47
N GLY A 249 8.79 0.11 11.54
CA GLY A 249 8.84 -1.36 11.60
C GLY A 249 9.78 -1.97 10.54
N ALA A 250 9.26 -2.62 9.50
CA ALA A 250 10.14 -3.22 8.48
C ALA A 250 10.73 -2.22 7.47
N GLY A 251 10.33 -0.94 7.50
CA GLY A 251 10.61 -0.01 6.40
C GLY A 251 9.65 -0.20 5.22
N LEU A 252 8.49 -0.82 5.46
CA LEU A 252 7.46 -1.03 4.46
C LEU A 252 6.16 -0.37 4.90
N PRO A 253 5.40 0.24 3.97
CA PRO A 253 4.16 0.88 4.32
C PRO A 253 3.07 -0.14 4.65
N LEU A 254 2.13 0.31 5.49
CA LEU A 254 0.88 -0.42 5.71
C LEU A 254 0.13 -0.56 4.38
N HIS A 255 -0.51 -1.72 4.14
CA HIS A 255 -1.24 -2.04 2.90
C HIS A 255 -0.40 -2.15 1.62
N VAL A 256 0.93 -2.13 1.70
CA VAL A 256 1.79 -2.28 0.50
C VAL A 256 1.52 -3.59 -0.25
N GLY A 257 1.13 -4.65 0.48
CA GLY A 257 0.84 -5.96 -0.06
C GLY A 257 -0.28 -5.97 -1.11
N HIS A 258 -1.26 -5.06 -1.02
CA HIS A 258 -2.33 -4.96 -2.02
C HIS A 258 -1.77 -4.64 -3.41
N ALA A 259 -0.80 -3.72 -3.48
CA ALA A 259 -0.13 -3.39 -4.73
C ALA A 259 0.71 -4.56 -5.24
N TYR A 260 1.43 -5.26 -4.36
CA TYR A 260 2.22 -6.43 -4.75
C TYR A 260 1.36 -7.58 -5.27
N ASP A 261 0.21 -7.84 -4.66
CA ASP A 261 -0.72 -8.87 -5.13
C ASP A 261 -1.26 -8.56 -6.53
N PHE A 262 -1.66 -7.30 -6.76
CA PHE A 262 -2.10 -6.87 -8.10
C PHE A 262 -0.97 -6.97 -9.12
N ILE A 263 0.23 -6.45 -8.82
CA ILE A 263 1.37 -6.45 -9.75
C ILE A 263 1.73 -7.88 -10.17
N ARG A 264 1.88 -8.80 -9.21
CA ARG A 264 2.24 -10.19 -9.48
C ARG A 264 1.18 -10.90 -10.31
N TRP A 265 -0.10 -10.66 -10.02
CA TRP A 265 -1.19 -11.21 -10.81
C TRP A 265 -1.23 -10.63 -12.23
N ALA A 266 -1.15 -9.30 -12.37
CA ALA A 266 -1.27 -8.62 -13.64
C ALA A 266 -0.13 -9.00 -14.60
N GLU A 267 1.11 -9.03 -14.11
CA GLU A 267 2.26 -9.48 -14.91
C GLU A 267 2.17 -10.97 -15.26
N ARG A 268 1.65 -11.83 -14.36
CA ARG A 268 1.38 -13.24 -14.68
C ARG A 268 0.37 -13.39 -15.82
N GLN A 269 -0.62 -12.50 -15.89
CA GLN A 269 -1.60 -12.47 -16.97
C GLN A 269 -1.07 -11.80 -18.26
N GLY A 270 0.13 -11.22 -18.22
CA GLY A 270 0.75 -10.57 -19.38
C GLY A 270 0.30 -9.13 -19.62
N TYR A 271 -0.29 -8.45 -18.62
CA TYR A 271 -0.62 -7.03 -18.74
C TYR A 271 0.63 -6.17 -18.65
N GLU A 272 0.81 -5.28 -19.60
CA GLU A 272 1.84 -4.23 -19.54
C GLU A 272 1.33 -3.06 -18.70
N LEU A 273 2.04 -2.78 -17.61
CA LEU A 273 1.70 -1.71 -16.68
C LEU A 273 2.72 -0.59 -16.77
N ALA A 274 2.22 0.64 -16.90
CA ALA A 274 2.96 1.82 -16.52
C ALA A 274 2.80 2.08 -15.01
N TYR A 275 3.77 2.74 -14.39
CA TYR A 275 3.80 2.98 -12.95
C TYR A 275 3.96 4.46 -12.63
N ALA A 276 3.27 4.94 -11.60
CA ALA A 276 3.46 6.26 -11.01
C ALA A 276 3.09 6.27 -9.52
N ASP A 277 3.60 7.22 -8.76
CA ASP A 277 3.13 7.49 -7.41
C ASP A 277 1.94 8.46 -7.44
N ALA A 278 1.11 8.46 -6.39
CA ALA A 278 0.02 9.43 -6.24
C ALA A 278 0.54 10.88 -6.23
N ARG A 279 1.76 11.12 -5.72
CA ARG A 279 2.44 12.42 -5.83
C ARG A 279 2.79 12.82 -7.26
N ASP A 280 3.00 11.89 -8.19
CA ASP A 280 3.21 12.22 -9.60
C ASP A 280 1.92 12.69 -10.28
N LEU A 281 0.80 12.07 -9.91
CA LEU A 281 -0.53 12.51 -10.33
C LEU A 281 -0.87 13.90 -9.74
N HIS A 282 -0.51 14.14 -8.47
CA HIS A 282 -0.65 15.45 -7.84
C HIS A 282 0.12 16.54 -8.60
N ALA A 283 1.39 16.29 -8.90
CA ALA A 283 2.27 17.25 -9.54
C ALA A 283 2.06 17.38 -11.06
N GLY A 284 1.17 16.57 -11.65
CA GLY A 284 0.98 16.51 -13.11
C GLY A 284 2.18 15.94 -13.87
N ARG A 285 3.05 15.17 -13.19
CA ARG A 285 4.18 14.47 -13.80
C ARG A 285 3.73 13.31 -14.70
N VAL A 286 2.53 12.79 -14.47
CA VAL A 286 1.84 11.82 -15.32
C VAL A 286 0.47 12.35 -15.69
N ASP A 287 0.09 12.20 -16.96
CA ASP A 287 -1.24 12.56 -17.45
C ASP A 287 -2.08 11.28 -17.64
N PRO A 288 -3.04 11.00 -16.73
CA PRO A 288 -3.86 9.80 -16.81
C PRO A 288 -4.76 9.77 -18.06
N SER A 289 -5.08 10.92 -18.67
CA SER A 289 -5.94 10.96 -19.87
C SER A 289 -5.31 10.32 -21.12
N ARG A 290 -3.99 10.07 -21.08
CA ARG A 290 -3.24 9.37 -22.13
C ARG A 290 -3.35 7.85 -22.04
N CYS A 291 -3.88 7.33 -20.93
CA CYS A 291 -4.01 5.91 -20.67
C CYS A 291 -5.41 5.43 -21.06
N ARG A 292 -5.56 4.13 -21.34
CA ARG A 292 -6.88 3.50 -21.47
C ARG A 292 -7.50 3.19 -20.11
N GLY A 293 -6.66 2.84 -19.14
CA GLY A 293 -7.06 2.52 -17.79
C GLY A 293 -6.11 3.08 -16.74
N VAL A 294 -6.66 3.54 -15.63
CA VAL A 294 -5.90 3.85 -14.40
C VAL A 294 -6.36 2.92 -13.29
N ILE A 295 -5.41 2.24 -12.65
CA ILE A 295 -5.65 1.24 -11.60
C ILE A 295 -5.13 1.78 -10.26
N PHE A 296 -5.98 1.69 -9.25
CA PHE A 296 -5.67 1.95 -7.85
C PHE A 296 -5.75 0.61 -7.10
N PRO A 297 -4.61 -0.01 -6.76
CA PRO A 297 -4.56 -1.44 -6.43
C PRO A 297 -4.88 -1.74 -4.96
N GLY A 298 -5.12 -0.75 -4.12
CA GLY A 298 -5.29 -0.97 -2.69
C GLY A 298 -5.84 0.26 -1.98
N HIS A 299 -5.68 0.29 -0.66
CA HIS A 299 -6.21 1.37 0.17
C HIS A 299 -5.64 2.73 -0.23
N ASP A 300 -6.49 3.61 -0.75
CA ASP A 300 -6.11 4.93 -1.26
C ASP A 300 -7.06 6.03 -0.75
N GLU A 301 -6.97 6.28 0.55
CA GLU A 301 -7.90 7.11 1.32
C GLU A 301 -7.66 8.62 1.20
N TYR A 302 -6.42 9.05 1.02
CA TYR A 302 -6.00 10.44 1.14
C TYR A 302 -5.68 11.06 -0.22
N TRP A 303 -6.50 12.02 -0.65
CA TRP A 303 -6.46 12.58 -2.00
C TRP A 303 -6.31 14.09 -2.01
N THR A 304 -5.42 14.58 -2.86
CA THR A 304 -5.30 16.03 -3.11
C THR A 304 -6.30 16.48 -4.17
N VAL A 305 -6.60 17.78 -4.21
CA VAL A 305 -7.47 18.34 -5.26
C VAL A 305 -6.91 18.11 -6.67
N PRO A 306 -5.62 18.36 -6.95
CA PRO A 306 -5.06 18.09 -8.27
C PRO A 306 -5.26 16.65 -8.72
N MET A 307 -5.07 15.67 -7.83
CA MET A 307 -5.26 14.25 -8.16
C MET A 307 -6.69 13.93 -8.57
N ARG A 308 -7.67 14.33 -7.74
CA ARG A 308 -9.08 14.08 -8.04
C ARG A 308 -9.47 14.69 -9.37
N ARG A 309 -9.06 15.94 -9.62
CA ARG A 309 -9.36 16.65 -10.87
C ARG A 309 -8.69 16.00 -12.08
N ALA A 310 -7.48 15.47 -11.93
CA ALA A 310 -6.80 14.75 -13.01
C ALA A 310 -7.55 13.44 -13.37
N VAL A 311 -8.04 12.72 -12.37
CA VAL A 311 -8.82 11.49 -12.55
C VAL A 311 -10.21 11.75 -13.13
N GLU A 312 -10.90 12.80 -12.67
CA GLU A 312 -12.18 13.24 -13.26
C GLU A 312 -12.01 13.60 -14.74
N ARG A 313 -10.99 14.41 -15.08
CA ARG A 313 -10.68 14.75 -16.49
C ARG A 313 -10.34 13.52 -17.32
N ALA A 314 -9.59 12.56 -16.78
CA ALA A 314 -9.25 11.32 -17.48
C ALA A 314 -10.51 10.52 -17.80
N ARG A 315 -11.38 10.31 -16.80
CA ARG A 315 -12.70 9.68 -17.00
C ARG A 315 -13.48 10.39 -18.08
N ASP A 316 -13.59 11.71 -17.99
CA ASP A 316 -14.40 12.52 -18.91
C ASP A 316 -13.80 12.54 -20.33
N SER A 317 -12.52 12.17 -20.49
CA SER A 317 -11.82 12.01 -21.77
C SER A 317 -11.80 10.57 -22.30
N GLY A 318 -12.40 9.61 -21.58
CA GLY A 318 -12.55 8.21 -22.02
C GLY A 318 -11.61 7.21 -21.34
N THR A 319 -10.74 7.65 -20.43
CA THR A 319 -9.90 6.75 -19.64
C THR A 319 -10.71 6.05 -18.57
N SER A 320 -10.68 4.72 -18.55
CA SER A 320 -11.35 3.92 -17.53
C SER A 320 -10.63 3.97 -16.18
N LEU A 321 -11.37 3.86 -15.08
CA LEU A 321 -10.85 3.90 -13.72
C LEU A 321 -11.18 2.60 -12.99
N VAL A 322 -10.19 2.01 -12.33
CA VAL A 322 -10.34 0.72 -11.64
C VAL A 322 -9.83 0.86 -10.20
N PHE A 323 -10.75 0.83 -9.25
CA PHE A 323 -10.47 0.92 -7.81
C PHE A 323 -10.66 -0.44 -7.15
N LEU A 324 -9.56 -1.05 -6.69
CA LEU A 324 -9.53 -2.41 -6.13
C LEU A 324 -9.58 -2.42 -4.59
N SER A 325 -10.14 -1.37 -4.00
CA SER A 325 -10.31 -1.23 -2.55
C SER A 325 -11.67 -0.62 -2.17
N ALA A 326 -11.87 -0.41 -0.88
CA ALA A 326 -12.87 0.47 -0.28
C ALA A 326 -12.22 1.77 0.23
N ASN A 327 -13.02 2.68 0.78
CA ASN A 327 -12.60 3.91 1.46
C ASN A 327 -11.64 4.77 0.63
N THR A 328 -11.80 4.72 -0.69
CA THR A 328 -10.98 5.51 -1.61
C THR A 328 -11.49 6.95 -1.63
N MET A 329 -10.58 7.93 -1.69
CA MET A 329 -10.92 9.35 -1.80
C MET A 329 -11.76 9.88 -0.61
N PHE A 330 -11.53 9.36 0.60
CA PHE A 330 -12.30 9.78 1.77
C PHE A 330 -11.85 11.14 2.31
N TRP A 331 -10.54 11.33 2.48
CA TRP A 331 -9.95 12.56 3.00
C TRP A 331 -9.34 13.43 1.90
N GLN A 332 -9.65 14.72 1.95
CA GLN A 332 -8.98 15.77 1.19
C GLN A 332 -7.70 16.19 1.94
N VAL A 333 -6.57 16.17 1.23
CA VAL A 333 -5.26 16.56 1.78
C VAL A 333 -4.56 17.62 0.94
N GLN A 334 -3.57 18.25 1.56
CA GLN A 334 -2.67 19.22 0.95
C GLN A 334 -1.23 18.72 1.03
N LEU A 335 -0.47 18.98 -0.03
CA LEU A 335 0.97 18.79 -0.05
C LEU A 335 1.64 20.16 -0.07
N ASP A 336 2.58 20.36 0.83
CA ASP A 336 3.34 21.60 1.01
C ASP A 336 4.85 21.33 0.83
N PRO A 337 5.63 22.33 0.41
CA PRO A 337 7.08 22.19 0.34
C PRO A 337 7.70 22.07 1.73
N LEU A 338 8.88 21.45 1.82
CA LEU A 338 9.72 21.58 3.01
C LEU A 338 10.25 23.02 3.14
N PRO A 339 10.69 23.44 4.35
CA PRO A 339 11.34 24.74 4.55
C PRO A 339 12.55 25.00 3.62
N GLY A 340 13.22 23.94 3.15
CA GLY A 340 14.32 24.01 2.18
C GLY A 340 13.90 24.18 0.72
N GLY A 341 12.60 24.24 0.41
CA GLY A 341 12.07 24.51 -0.93
C GLY A 341 11.70 23.29 -1.77
N SER A 342 12.05 22.07 -1.34
CA SER A 342 11.62 20.85 -2.04
C SER A 342 10.10 20.71 -2.01
N PRO A 343 9.41 20.62 -3.17
CA PRO A 343 7.95 20.60 -3.25
C PRO A 343 7.37 19.29 -2.74
N ASP A 344 6.10 19.32 -2.34
CA ASP A 344 5.29 18.13 -2.07
C ASP A 344 5.84 17.17 -0.99
N ARG A 345 6.53 17.72 0.02
CA ARG A 345 7.23 16.95 1.07
C ARG A 345 6.54 16.93 2.42
N LEU A 346 5.56 17.80 2.65
CA LEU A 346 4.73 17.83 3.85
C LEU A 346 3.28 17.52 3.49
N LEU A 347 2.74 16.44 4.06
CA LEU A 347 1.36 16.02 3.90
C LEU A 347 0.52 16.53 5.06
N THR A 348 -0.49 17.36 4.76
CA THR A 348 -1.39 17.93 5.76
C THR A 348 -2.83 17.46 5.57
N CYS A 349 -3.43 16.93 6.63
CA CYS A 349 -4.86 16.65 6.72
C CYS A 349 -5.41 17.17 8.04
N ARG A 350 -6.31 18.16 7.98
CA ARG A 350 -6.91 18.74 9.19
C ARG A 350 -8.02 17.88 9.78
N LYS A 351 -8.47 16.82 9.09
CA LYS A 351 -9.61 15.97 9.49
C LYS A 351 -10.76 16.81 10.05
N ARG A 352 -11.04 16.73 11.36
CA ARG A 352 -12.10 17.50 12.06
C ARG A 352 -11.55 18.65 12.94
N ARG A 353 -10.30 19.05 12.77
CA ARG A 353 -9.60 20.03 13.62
C ARG A 353 -9.47 21.40 12.95
N GLY A 354 -9.67 22.46 13.74
CA GLY A 354 -9.49 23.86 13.34
C GLY A 354 -10.76 24.51 12.75
N PRO A 355 -10.76 25.84 12.61
CA PRO A 355 -11.94 26.58 12.15
C PRO A 355 -12.26 26.30 10.68
N GLY A 356 -13.50 25.88 10.42
CA GLY A 356 -14.12 25.85 9.10
C GLY A 356 -13.70 24.73 8.15
N ARG A 357 -13.63 23.45 8.58
CA ARG A 357 -13.90 22.27 7.71
C ARG A 357 -13.74 20.91 8.43
N ALA A 358 -14.58 19.96 8.03
CA ALA A 358 -14.21 18.54 7.99
C ALA A 358 -13.50 18.29 6.65
N ALA A 359 -12.33 17.66 6.65
CA ALA A 359 -11.55 17.39 5.44
C ALA A 359 -12.14 16.26 4.57
N GLN A 360 -13.35 15.76 4.88
CA GLN A 360 -13.97 14.71 4.08
C GLN A 360 -14.51 15.31 2.79
N TRP A 361 -14.20 14.67 1.66
CA TRP A 361 -14.65 15.11 0.34
C TRP A 361 -16.17 15.30 0.28
N ARG A 362 -16.93 14.35 0.84
CA ARG A 362 -18.40 14.44 0.95
C ARG A 362 -18.93 15.62 1.74
N THR A 363 -18.24 16.07 2.79
CA THR A 363 -18.68 17.24 3.57
C THR A 363 -18.43 18.55 2.82
N MET A 364 -17.57 18.54 1.81
CA MET A 364 -17.34 19.68 0.91
C MET A 364 -18.31 19.75 -0.26
N GLY A 365 -19.31 18.87 -0.32
CA GLY A 365 -20.20 18.77 -1.47
C GLY A 365 -19.63 17.98 -2.65
N GLU A 366 -18.52 17.27 -2.45
CA GLU A 366 -17.90 16.43 -3.47
C GLU A 366 -17.76 14.98 -2.97
N PRO A 367 -18.86 14.25 -2.70
CA PRO A 367 -18.76 12.86 -2.24
C PRO A 367 -18.03 11.97 -3.24
N GLU A 368 -17.42 10.93 -2.70
CA GLU A 368 -16.67 9.89 -3.41
C GLU A 368 -17.56 9.21 -4.45
N GLN A 369 -18.85 9.05 -4.14
CA GLN A 369 -19.85 8.47 -5.03
C GLN A 369 -19.93 9.18 -6.38
N LEU A 370 -19.65 10.50 -6.46
CA LEU A 370 -19.63 11.26 -7.74
C LEU A 370 -18.51 10.82 -8.69
N VAL A 371 -17.54 10.04 -8.20
CA VAL A 371 -16.49 9.45 -9.01
C VAL A 371 -16.60 7.93 -8.99
N LEU A 372 -16.75 7.31 -7.83
CA LEU A 372 -16.66 5.86 -7.65
C LEU A 372 -17.98 5.11 -7.91
N GLY A 373 -19.14 5.80 -7.93
CA GLY A 373 -20.47 5.19 -8.04
C GLY A 373 -21.01 4.55 -6.74
N ILE A 374 -20.16 4.45 -5.72
CA ILE A 374 -20.41 4.05 -4.32
C ILE A 374 -19.48 4.88 -3.41
N GLN A 375 -19.64 4.83 -2.10
CA GLN A 375 -18.79 5.57 -1.15
C GLN A 375 -18.68 4.85 0.19
N TYR A 376 -17.68 5.23 1.00
CA TYR A 376 -17.40 4.61 2.29
C TYR A 376 -18.60 4.55 3.25
N THR A 377 -18.81 3.34 3.78
CA THR A 377 -19.86 2.99 4.75
C THR A 377 -19.30 2.76 6.14
N GLY A 378 -18.17 2.07 6.25
CA GLY A 378 -17.53 1.79 7.54
C GLY A 378 -16.61 0.57 7.53
N GLN A 379 -15.97 0.37 8.67
CA GLN A 379 -15.11 -0.78 8.94
C GLN A 379 -15.89 -2.09 8.95
N VAL A 380 -15.23 -3.15 8.48
CA VAL A 380 -15.71 -4.53 8.48
C VAL A 380 -14.91 -5.29 9.54
N PRO A 381 -15.46 -5.53 10.75
CA PRO A 381 -14.71 -6.00 11.92
C PRO A 381 -14.13 -7.41 11.78
N ARG A 382 -14.70 -8.22 10.89
CA ARG A 382 -14.25 -9.57 10.55
C ARG A 382 -14.65 -9.86 9.11
N PRO A 383 -13.97 -10.75 8.38
CA PRO A 383 -14.36 -11.04 7.00
C PRO A 383 -15.79 -11.59 6.88
N TYR A 384 -16.54 -11.11 5.89
CA TYR A 384 -17.87 -11.57 5.47
C TYR A 384 -17.81 -12.05 4.01
N PRO A 385 -18.75 -12.90 3.56
CA PRO A 385 -18.82 -13.27 2.15
C PRO A 385 -19.22 -12.09 1.28
N LEU A 386 -18.65 -12.00 0.08
CA LEU A 386 -19.20 -11.15 -0.99
C LEU A 386 -20.33 -11.91 -1.68
N VAL A 387 -21.50 -11.30 -1.81
CA VAL A 387 -22.68 -11.92 -2.43
C VAL A 387 -22.83 -11.42 -3.86
N VAL A 388 -22.68 -12.31 -4.83
CA VAL A 388 -22.73 -12.00 -6.26
C VAL A 388 -24.13 -11.55 -6.67
N ARG A 389 -24.19 -10.49 -7.49
CA ARG A 389 -25.41 -9.94 -8.09
C ARG A 389 -25.19 -9.59 -9.55
N ASN A 390 -26.28 -9.60 -10.33
CA ASN A 390 -26.24 -9.31 -11.76
C ASN A 390 -25.20 -10.20 -12.49
N SER A 391 -25.18 -11.50 -12.17
CA SER A 391 -24.27 -12.52 -12.72
C SER A 391 -24.34 -12.67 -14.25
N ASP A 392 -25.44 -12.23 -14.88
CA ASP A 392 -25.54 -12.12 -16.34
C ASP A 392 -24.67 -10.99 -16.94
N HIS A 393 -24.15 -10.09 -16.11
CA HIS A 393 -23.26 -9.02 -16.55
C HIS A 393 -21.90 -9.59 -16.99
N TRP A 394 -21.36 -9.08 -18.11
CA TRP A 394 -20.11 -9.54 -18.72
C TRP A 394 -18.89 -9.59 -17.78
N LEU A 395 -18.90 -8.83 -16.69
CA LEU A 395 -17.84 -8.93 -15.67
C LEU A 395 -17.75 -10.36 -15.11
N TRP A 396 -18.89 -11.01 -14.87
CA TRP A 396 -18.98 -12.35 -14.30
C TRP A 396 -18.89 -13.48 -15.35
N GLU A 397 -18.75 -13.13 -16.63
CA GLU A 397 -18.66 -14.11 -17.72
C GLU A 397 -17.52 -15.11 -17.50
N SER A 398 -17.82 -16.40 -17.67
CA SER A 398 -16.84 -17.50 -17.49
C SER A 398 -16.18 -17.57 -16.11
N THR A 399 -16.70 -16.87 -15.10
CA THR A 399 -16.26 -17.02 -13.70
C THR A 399 -16.86 -18.27 -13.06
N GLY A 400 -18.04 -18.70 -13.52
CA GLY A 400 -18.85 -19.74 -12.89
C GLY A 400 -19.69 -19.25 -11.71
N ALA A 401 -19.70 -17.94 -11.43
CA ALA A 401 -20.53 -17.35 -10.38
C ALA A 401 -21.99 -17.18 -10.83
N ALA A 402 -22.92 -17.44 -9.93
CA ALA A 402 -24.35 -17.23 -10.09
C ALA A 402 -24.90 -16.20 -9.07
N ASP A 403 -26.07 -15.64 -9.36
CA ASP A 403 -26.73 -14.71 -8.44
C ASP A 403 -27.00 -15.33 -7.08
N GLY A 404 -26.51 -14.68 -6.03
CA GLY A 404 -26.61 -15.18 -4.66
C GLY A 404 -25.44 -16.06 -4.21
N ASP A 405 -24.48 -16.38 -5.08
CA ASP A 405 -23.26 -17.06 -4.65
C ASP A 405 -22.51 -16.22 -3.60
N GLU A 406 -22.07 -16.89 -2.55
CA GLU A 406 -21.23 -16.33 -1.50
C GLU A 406 -19.76 -16.65 -1.78
N LEU A 407 -18.95 -15.60 -1.90
CA LEU A 407 -17.50 -15.68 -2.05
C LEU A 407 -16.87 -15.41 -0.67
N PRO A 408 -16.40 -16.45 0.06
CA PRO A 408 -16.02 -16.30 1.46
C PRO A 408 -14.87 -15.31 1.67
N GLY A 409 -15.00 -14.46 2.70
CA GLY A 409 -13.93 -13.57 3.15
C GLY A 409 -13.62 -12.38 2.25
N LEU A 410 -14.42 -12.13 1.20
CA LEU A 410 -14.21 -11.04 0.25
C LEU A 410 -14.79 -9.69 0.67
N VAL A 411 -15.52 -9.60 1.77
CA VAL A 411 -15.88 -8.32 2.39
C VAL A 411 -15.06 -8.19 3.66
N ALA A 412 -14.01 -7.37 3.64
CA ALA A 412 -13.05 -7.29 4.75
C ALA A 412 -12.34 -5.93 4.81
N GLY A 413 -11.86 -5.59 6.01
CA GLY A 413 -11.19 -4.33 6.31
C GLY A 413 -12.19 -3.20 6.37
N GLU A 414 -12.65 -2.76 5.20
CA GLU A 414 -13.59 -1.66 5.03
C GLU A 414 -14.53 -1.92 3.86
N ALA A 415 -15.69 -1.26 3.86
CA ALA A 415 -16.71 -1.43 2.83
C ALA A 415 -17.27 -0.10 2.34
N ASP A 416 -17.56 -0.08 1.04
CA ASP A 416 -18.30 1.00 0.37
C ASP A 416 -19.68 0.49 -0.07
N CYS A 417 -20.67 1.38 -0.13
CA CYS A 417 -21.96 1.09 -0.73
C CYS A 417 -22.56 2.31 -1.45
N TYR A 418 -23.65 2.09 -2.17
CA TYR A 418 -24.47 3.13 -2.77
C TYR A 418 -25.30 3.85 -1.70
N PHE A 419 -25.35 5.18 -1.81
CA PHE A 419 -26.18 6.04 -0.98
C PHE A 419 -27.24 6.72 -1.87
N PRO A 420 -28.54 6.34 -1.76
CA PRO A 420 -29.60 6.86 -2.63
C PRO A 420 -29.85 8.37 -2.54
N ARG A 421 -29.44 9.02 -1.44
CA ARG A 421 -29.59 10.47 -1.24
C ARG A 421 -28.37 11.26 -1.70
N THR A 422 -27.31 10.57 -2.11
CA THR A 422 -26.14 11.17 -2.73
C THR A 422 -26.29 11.06 -4.24
N SER A 423 -25.95 12.12 -4.97
CA SER A 423 -25.96 12.07 -6.44
C SER A 423 -25.04 10.98 -6.98
N LEU A 424 -25.47 10.35 -8.07
CA LEU A 424 -24.62 9.46 -8.86
C LEU A 424 -23.80 10.30 -9.86
N PRO A 425 -22.67 9.77 -10.37
CA PRO A 425 -22.01 10.34 -11.53
C PRO A 425 -22.96 10.29 -12.72
N GLU A 426 -22.79 11.19 -13.69
CA GLU A 426 -23.42 11.00 -15.00
C GLU A 426 -22.96 9.67 -15.59
N HIS A 427 -23.90 8.88 -16.09
CA HIS A 427 -23.63 7.55 -16.64
C HIS A 427 -24.67 7.17 -17.69
N SER A 428 -24.24 6.34 -18.64
CA SER A 428 -25.12 5.69 -19.62
C SER A 428 -25.60 4.32 -19.14
N GLU A 429 -24.75 3.62 -18.38
CA GLU A 429 -25.01 2.29 -17.82
C GLU A 429 -24.45 2.22 -16.40
N ARG A 430 -25.11 1.48 -15.51
CA ARG A 430 -24.63 1.20 -14.15
C ARG A 430 -25.13 -0.15 -13.65
N ALA A 431 -24.26 -0.89 -12.98
CA ALA A 431 -24.56 -2.14 -12.30
C ALA A 431 -23.98 -2.16 -10.88
N LEU A 432 -24.71 -2.83 -9.98
CA LEU A 432 -24.21 -3.26 -8.67
C LEU A 432 -23.97 -4.77 -8.75
N LEU A 433 -22.71 -5.16 -8.80
CA LEU A 433 -22.27 -6.52 -9.12
C LEU A 433 -22.14 -7.39 -7.86
N ALA A 434 -22.22 -6.76 -6.69
CA ALA A 434 -22.32 -7.42 -5.40
C ALA A 434 -23.22 -6.59 -4.48
N HIS A 435 -23.92 -7.27 -3.57
CA HIS A 435 -24.69 -6.63 -2.50
C HIS A 435 -24.65 -7.53 -1.26
N SER A 436 -23.68 -7.26 -0.40
CA SER A 436 -23.21 -8.19 0.63
C SER A 436 -23.53 -7.64 2.02
N PRO A 437 -24.38 -8.30 2.82
CA PRO A 437 -24.69 -7.83 4.17
C PRO A 437 -23.51 -8.07 5.12
N TYR A 438 -23.25 -7.11 6.01
CA TYR A 438 -22.31 -7.29 7.12
C TYR A 438 -22.77 -6.52 8.36
N SER A 439 -22.17 -6.84 9.52
CA SER A 439 -22.38 -6.06 10.76
C SER A 439 -21.13 -5.22 11.01
N ASP A 440 -21.30 -3.91 11.17
CA ASP A 440 -20.18 -3.01 11.47
C ASP A 440 -19.69 -3.15 12.93
N VAL A 441 -18.63 -2.41 13.28
CA VAL A 441 -18.05 -2.40 14.65
C VAL A 441 -19.04 -2.02 15.75
N ARG A 442 -20.19 -1.42 15.42
CA ARG A 442 -21.27 -1.06 16.36
C ARG A 442 -22.43 -2.07 16.33
N GLY A 443 -22.31 -3.15 15.57
CA GLY A 443 -23.36 -4.15 15.38
C GLY A 443 -24.50 -3.69 14.47
N VAL A 444 -24.34 -2.58 13.75
CA VAL A 444 -25.36 -2.09 12.82
C VAL A 444 -25.25 -2.88 11.52
N HIS A 445 -26.38 -3.34 10.99
CA HIS A 445 -26.43 -3.98 9.69
C HIS A 445 -26.13 -2.97 8.57
N ARG A 446 -25.14 -3.30 7.76
CA ARG A 446 -24.64 -2.53 6.62
C ARG A 446 -24.55 -3.43 5.40
N HIS A 447 -24.27 -2.82 4.25
CA HIS A 447 -23.99 -3.55 3.02
C HIS A 447 -22.66 -3.08 2.45
N GLN A 448 -21.93 -4.01 1.86
CA GLN A 448 -20.87 -3.76 0.90
C GLN A 448 -21.44 -3.93 -0.50
N GLU A 449 -21.01 -3.11 -1.44
CA GLU A 449 -21.38 -3.25 -2.85
C GLU A 449 -20.18 -3.09 -3.77
N THR A 450 -20.21 -3.82 -4.88
CA THR A 450 -19.25 -3.65 -5.99
C THR A 450 -19.96 -2.94 -7.12
N SER A 451 -19.41 -1.82 -7.58
CA SER A 451 -20.06 -0.97 -8.58
C SER A 451 -19.27 -0.90 -9.87
N LEU A 452 -20.00 -0.91 -10.98
CA LEU A 452 -19.45 -0.58 -12.29
C LEU A 452 -20.42 0.37 -13.01
N TYR A 453 -19.92 1.46 -13.57
CA TYR A 453 -20.70 2.32 -14.44
C TYR A 453 -19.91 2.73 -15.67
N ARG A 454 -20.63 3.18 -16.71
CA ARG A 454 -20.06 3.75 -17.93
C ARG A 454 -20.32 5.25 -17.97
N ALA A 455 -19.26 6.04 -17.94
CA ALA A 455 -19.34 7.50 -18.08
C ALA A 455 -19.81 7.89 -19.50
N PRO A 456 -20.32 9.13 -19.71
CA PRO A 456 -20.74 9.60 -21.04
C PRO A 456 -19.62 9.54 -22.10
N SER A 457 -18.36 9.64 -21.66
CA SER A 457 -17.16 9.48 -22.50
C SER A 457 -16.92 8.06 -23.00
N GLY A 458 -17.67 7.07 -22.50
CA GLY A 458 -17.45 5.65 -22.74
C GLY A 458 -16.54 4.96 -21.73
N ALA A 459 -15.85 5.72 -20.86
CA ALA A 459 -14.98 5.19 -19.80
C ALA A 459 -15.75 4.27 -18.85
N LEU A 460 -15.15 3.13 -18.50
CA LEU A 460 -15.64 2.26 -17.43
C LEU A 460 -15.08 2.73 -16.08
N VAL A 461 -15.91 2.82 -15.06
CA VAL A 461 -15.45 3.08 -13.69
C VAL A 461 -15.92 1.95 -12.79
N PHE A 462 -14.95 1.19 -12.28
CA PHE A 462 -15.15 0.05 -11.40
C PHE A 462 -14.65 0.37 -9.99
N CYS A 463 -15.46 0.07 -8.98
CA CYS A 463 -15.04 0.10 -7.58
C CYS A 463 -15.44 -1.21 -6.90
N SER A 464 -14.44 -1.93 -6.38
CA SER A 464 -14.65 -3.21 -5.68
C SER A 464 -15.44 -3.03 -4.38
N GLY A 465 -15.24 -1.91 -3.68
CA GLY A 465 -15.87 -1.59 -2.41
C GLY A 465 -15.42 -2.47 -1.25
N THR A 466 -14.26 -3.11 -1.33
CA THR A 466 -13.70 -3.99 -0.28
C THR A 466 -12.18 -4.02 -0.33
N PHE A 467 -11.47 -4.15 0.79
CA PHE A 467 -10.01 -4.33 0.78
C PHE A 467 -9.59 -5.69 0.22
N ALA A 468 -10.49 -6.67 0.23
CA ALA A 468 -10.17 -8.06 -0.10
C ALA A 468 -9.92 -8.33 -1.59
N TRP A 469 -10.22 -7.38 -2.48
CA TRP A 469 -10.18 -7.64 -3.92
C TRP A 469 -8.76 -7.97 -4.41
N SER A 470 -7.77 -7.13 -4.12
CA SER A 470 -6.38 -7.38 -4.53
C SER A 470 -5.75 -8.62 -3.88
N PRO A 471 -5.92 -8.89 -2.57
CA PRO A 471 -5.53 -10.17 -1.98
C PRO A 471 -6.11 -11.39 -2.70
N ALA A 472 -7.36 -11.32 -3.17
CA ALA A 472 -7.98 -12.41 -3.91
C ALA A 472 -7.35 -12.69 -5.28
N LEU A 473 -6.48 -11.79 -5.78
CA LEU A 473 -5.77 -11.98 -7.03
C LEU A 473 -4.50 -12.83 -6.87
N ASP A 474 -3.76 -12.69 -5.77
CA ASP A 474 -2.46 -13.35 -5.63
C ASP A 474 -1.96 -13.67 -4.22
N ARG A 475 -2.75 -13.38 -3.18
CA ARG A 475 -2.31 -13.63 -1.80
C ARG A 475 -2.55 -15.08 -1.40
N PRO A 476 -1.51 -15.83 -1.01
CA PRO A 476 -1.67 -17.20 -0.54
C PRO A 476 -2.74 -17.31 0.56
N GLY A 477 -3.63 -18.30 0.44
CA GLY A 477 -4.76 -18.50 1.35
C GLY A 477 -5.98 -17.60 1.11
N HIS A 478 -5.89 -16.60 0.23
CA HIS A 478 -6.99 -15.69 -0.08
C HIS A 478 -7.39 -15.67 -1.56
N VAL A 479 -6.62 -16.31 -2.46
CA VAL A 479 -6.90 -16.33 -3.91
C VAL A 479 -8.29 -16.88 -4.20
N ASP A 480 -9.07 -16.18 -5.03
CA ASP A 480 -10.34 -16.64 -5.57
C ASP A 480 -10.30 -16.61 -7.12
N PRO A 481 -10.38 -17.78 -7.80
CA PRO A 481 -10.35 -17.85 -9.27
C PRO A 481 -11.46 -17.06 -9.96
N ARG A 482 -12.62 -16.88 -9.31
CA ARG A 482 -13.74 -16.10 -9.85
C ARG A 482 -13.37 -14.62 -9.90
N ILE A 483 -12.71 -14.11 -8.86
CA ILE A 483 -12.22 -12.73 -8.81
C ILE A 483 -11.07 -12.50 -9.80
N GLN A 484 -10.16 -13.47 -9.95
CA GLN A 484 -9.12 -13.41 -10.98
C GLN A 484 -9.73 -13.31 -12.38
N ARG A 485 -10.72 -14.16 -12.70
CA ARG A 485 -11.40 -14.12 -13.99
C ARG A 485 -12.21 -12.83 -14.18
N ALA A 486 -12.96 -12.38 -13.18
CA ALA A 486 -13.71 -11.13 -13.25
C ALA A 486 -12.81 -9.91 -13.49
N THR A 487 -11.65 -9.87 -12.81
CA THR A 487 -10.67 -8.80 -13.00
C THR A 487 -10.02 -8.87 -14.39
N ALA A 488 -9.76 -10.08 -14.92
CA ALA A 488 -9.29 -10.25 -16.29
C ALA A 488 -10.34 -9.75 -17.31
N ASN A 489 -11.62 -10.09 -17.13
CA ASN A 489 -12.69 -9.60 -18.00
C ASN A 489 -12.76 -8.06 -18.00
N LEU A 490 -12.60 -7.43 -16.83
CA LEU A 490 -12.54 -5.97 -16.71
C LEU A 490 -11.35 -5.38 -17.45
N LEU A 491 -10.13 -5.85 -17.17
CA LEU A 491 -8.91 -5.28 -17.76
C LEU A 491 -8.81 -5.52 -19.26
N ASP A 492 -9.25 -6.68 -19.75
CA ASP A 492 -9.38 -6.95 -21.19
C ASP A 492 -10.29 -5.94 -21.88
N ARG A 493 -11.40 -5.58 -21.24
CA ARG A 493 -12.38 -4.64 -21.80
C ARG A 493 -11.92 -3.19 -21.72
N VAL A 494 -11.14 -2.85 -20.70
CA VAL A 494 -10.44 -1.55 -20.60
C VAL A 494 -9.34 -1.45 -21.66
N SER A 495 -8.63 -2.56 -21.93
CA SER A 495 -7.49 -2.58 -22.84
C SER A 495 -7.89 -2.70 -24.32
N LYS A 496 -9.05 -3.28 -24.64
CA LYS A 496 -9.61 -3.35 -25.99
C LYS A 496 -10.27 -2.01 -26.37
N LYS A 497 -9.96 -1.45 -27.54
CA LYS A 497 -10.71 -0.32 -28.10
C LYS A 497 -12.12 -0.82 -28.45
N GLY A 498 -13.14 -0.07 -28.04
CA GLY A 498 -14.47 -0.15 -28.64
C GLY A 498 -14.44 0.31 -30.09
#